data_AF-A0A158KRS6-F1
#
_entry.id   AF-A0A158KRS6-F1
#
_cell.length_a   1.000
_cell.length_b   1.000
_cell.length_c   1.000
_cell.angle_alpha   90.00
_cell.angle_beta   90.00
_cell.angle_gamma   90.00
#
_symmetry.space_group_name_H-M   'P 1'
#
loop_
_entity.id
_entity.type
_entity.pdbx_description
1 polymer ?
#
loop_
_entity_poly.entity_id
_entity_poly.type
_entity_poly.pdbx_seq_one_letter_code
_entity_poly.pdbx_strand_id
1 'polypeptide(L)' 'MCYGEPVELLKEVIDGRTLQIDEDGHTVLDDFDHFCAYSGCNPNEVSAQAYAWAKLAFVSARISKL' A
#
# COMPACT_ATOMS: atom_id res chain seq x y z
N MET A 1 -12.00 14.26 6.53
CA MET A 1 -11.14 13.37 7.33
C MET A 1 -9.78 14.06 7.46
N CYS A 2 -9.38 14.47 8.66
CA CYS A 2 -8.15 15.26 8.92
C CYS A 2 -6.91 14.39 9.15
N TYR A 3 -6.89 13.18 8.58
CA TYR A 3 -5.67 12.38 8.54
C TYR A 3 -4.80 12.96 7.42
N GLY A 4 -3.49 13.09 7.65
CA GLY A 4 -2.55 13.72 6.71
C GLY A 4 -2.54 13.10 5.30
N GLU A 5 -1.66 13.58 4.44
CA GLU A 5 -1.57 13.06 3.07
C GLU A 5 -1.19 11.56 3.07
N PRO A 6 -2.03 10.66 2.52
CA PRO A 6 -1.84 9.21 2.63
C PRO A 6 -0.52 8.73 2.01
N VAL A 7 -0.02 9.46 1.00
CA VAL A 7 1.28 9.19 0.38
C VAL A 7 2.42 9.50 1.35
N GLU A 8 2.34 10.59 2.11
CA GLU A 8 3.36 10.95 3.09
C GLU A 8 3.34 9.99 4.28
N LEU A 9 2.14 9.63 4.76
CA LEU A 9 1.97 8.61 5.80
C LEU A 9 2.53 7.25 5.35
N LEU A 10 2.36 6.88 4.08
CA LEU A 10 2.92 5.64 3.54
C LEU A 10 4.45 5.67 3.56
N LYS A 11 5.06 6.80 3.23
CA LYS A 11 6.52 6.96 3.34
C LYS A 11 6.96 6.77 4.79
N GLU A 12 6.31 7.39 5.76
CA GLU A 12 6.64 7.22 7.18
C GLU A 12 6.48 5.76 7.66
N VAL A 13 5.48 5.04 7.15
CA VAL A 13 5.27 3.61 7.48
C VAL A 13 6.40 2.72 6.95
N ILE A 14 7.00 3.08 5.82
CA ILE A 14 8.06 2.31 5.15
C ILE A 14 9.46 2.81 5.53
N ASP A 15 9.58 4.06 5.97
CA ASP A 15 10.87 4.69 6.26
C ASP A 15 11.64 3.92 7.35
N GLY A 16 12.91 3.66 7.06
CA GLY A 16 13.78 2.84 7.90
C GLY A 16 13.43 1.35 7.99
N ARG A 17 12.42 0.84 7.26
CA ARG A 17 12.04 -0.57 7.24
C ARG A 17 12.46 -1.23 5.93
N THR A 18 13.20 -2.33 6.04
CA THR A 18 13.38 -3.24 4.91
C THR A 18 12.05 -3.96 4.68
N LEU A 19 11.39 -3.67 3.56
CA LEU A 19 10.21 -4.42 3.15
C LEU A 19 10.63 -5.88 2.93
N GLN A 20 10.00 -6.79 3.68
CA GLN A 20 10.25 -8.21 3.46
C GLN A 20 9.76 -8.61 2.07
N ILE A 21 10.54 -9.49 1.46
CA ILE A 21 10.23 -10.07 0.17
C ILE A 21 9.57 -11.43 0.45
N ASP A 22 8.49 -11.72 -0.26
CA ASP A 22 7.78 -12.99 -0.15
C ASP A 22 8.47 -14.13 -0.92
N GLU A 23 7.82 -15.30 -1.00
CA GLU A 23 8.33 -16.47 -1.70
C GLU A 23 8.45 -16.28 -3.23
N ASP A 24 7.67 -15.35 -3.78
CA ASP A 24 7.64 -15.02 -5.21
C ASP A 24 8.61 -13.88 -5.59
N GLY A 25 9.30 -13.30 -4.60
CA GLY A 25 10.23 -12.20 -4.85
C GLY A 25 9.59 -10.81 -4.81
N HIS A 26 8.35 -10.70 -4.33
CA HIS A 26 7.58 -9.46 -4.30
C HIS A 26 7.63 -8.77 -2.94
N THR A 27 7.65 -7.44 -2.95
CA THR A 27 7.42 -6.66 -1.73
C THR A 27 5.93 -6.50 -1.48
N VAL A 28 5.56 -6.12 -0.26
CA VAL A 28 4.17 -5.74 0.08
C VAL A 28 3.59 -4.63 -0.82
N LEU A 29 4.44 -3.81 -1.44
CA LEU A 29 3.99 -2.80 -2.41
C LEU A 29 3.60 -3.44 -3.73
N ASP A 30 4.41 -4.40 -4.20
CA ASP A 30 4.15 -5.16 -5.42
C ASP A 30 2.89 -6.03 -5.25
N ASP A 31 2.70 -6.63 -4.07
CA ASP A 31 1.50 -7.38 -3.71
C ASP A 31 0.23 -6.52 -3.80
N PHE A 32 0.31 -5.27 -3.37
CA PHE A 32 -0.80 -4.34 -3.48
C PHE A 32 -1.10 -4.01 -4.94
N ASP A 33 -0.07 -3.75 -5.75
CA ASP A 33 -0.26 -3.45 -7.17
C ASP A 33 -0.80 -4.69 -7.92
N HIS A 34 -0.38 -5.90 -7.55
CA HIS A 34 -0.94 -7.16 -8.06
C HIS A 34 -2.40 -7.37 -7.63
N PHE A 35 -2.73 -7.11 -6.36
CA PHE A 35 -4.12 -7.13 -5.88
C PHE A 35 -5.00 -6.17 -6.66
N CYS A 36 -4.50 -4.95 -6.93
CA CYS A 36 -5.21 -3.95 -7.72
C CYS A 36 -5.44 -4.39 -9.16
N ALA A 37 -4.43 -5.00 -9.80
CA ALA A 37 -4.55 -5.55 -11.15
C ALA A 37 -5.61 -6.69 -11.23
N TYR A 38 -5.68 -7.53 -10.20
CA TYR A 38 -6.61 -8.65 -10.16
C TYR A 38 -8.05 -8.26 -9.77
N SER A 39 -8.20 -7.34 -8.80
CA SER A 39 -9.50 -6.93 -8.26
C SER A 39 -10.18 -5.81 -9.05
N GLY A 40 -9.46 -5.14 -9.96
CA GLY A 40 -9.94 -3.94 -10.64
C GLY A 40 -9.86 -2.67 -9.79
N CYS A 41 -9.12 -2.67 -8.68
CA CYS A 41 -8.87 -1.49 -7.86
C CYS A 41 -7.91 -0.52 -8.58
N ASN A 42 -8.39 0.13 -9.63
CA ASN A 42 -7.64 1.04 -10.48
C ASN A 42 -7.86 2.50 -10.03
N PRO A 43 -6.80 3.32 -9.86
CA PRO A 43 -6.94 4.73 -9.46
C PRO A 43 -7.85 5.55 -10.38
N ASN A 44 -8.00 5.15 -11.66
CA ASN A 44 -8.91 5.80 -12.60
C ASN A 44 -10.40 5.54 -12.29
N GLU A 45 -10.72 4.47 -11.58
CA GLU A 45 -12.09 4.07 -11.24
C GLU A 45 -12.45 4.44 -9.81
N VAL A 46 -11.51 4.31 -8.86
CA VAL A 46 -11.75 4.55 -7.43
C VAL A 46 -11.29 5.93 -6.93
N SER A 47 -10.79 6.80 -7.81
CA SER A 47 -10.08 8.06 -7.52
C SER A 47 -8.69 7.86 -6.91
N ALA A 48 -7.76 8.76 -7.25
CA ALA A 48 -6.39 8.73 -6.77
C ALA A 48 -6.28 8.78 -5.23
N GLN A 49 -7.18 9.53 -4.58
CA GLN A 49 -7.17 9.67 -3.13
C GLN A 49 -7.59 8.38 -2.43
N ALA A 50 -8.66 7.72 -2.89
CA ALA A 50 -9.08 6.45 -2.30
C ALA A 50 -8.05 5.34 -2.55
N TYR A 51 -7.41 5.35 -3.73
CA TYR A 51 -6.31 4.43 -4.05
C TYR A 51 -5.14 4.60 -3.07
N ALA A 52 -4.74 5.84 -2.78
CA ALA A 52 -3.64 6.11 -1.85
C ALA A 52 -3.98 5.66 -0.42
N TRP A 53 -5.22 5.87 0.05
CA TRP A 53 -5.67 5.35 1.34
C TRP A 53 -5.72 3.82 1.39
N ALA A 54 -6.16 3.17 0.31
CA ALA A 54 -6.17 1.71 0.21
C ALA A 54 -4.74 1.14 0.27
N LYS A 55 -3.79 1.76 -0.44
CA LYS A 55 -2.37 1.35 -0.41
C LYS A 55 -1.80 1.48 1.00
N LEU A 56 -2.02 2.62 1.66
CA LEU A 56 -1.59 2.84 3.04
C LEU A 56 -2.17 1.80 4.01
N ALA A 57 -3.48 1.54 3.93
CA ALA A 57 -4.14 0.57 4.79
C ALA A 57 -3.62 -0.87 4.57
N PHE A 58 -3.47 -1.29 3.32
CA PHE A 58 -2.97 -2.62 2.97
C PHE A 58 -1.53 -2.84 3.48
N VAL A 59 -0.66 -1.87 3.18
CA VAL A 59 0.76 -1.93 3.54
C VAL A 59 0.93 -1.88 5.05
N SER A 60 0.26 -0.96 5.75
CA SER A 60 0.34 -0.87 7.21
C SER A 60 -0.14 -2.14 7.91
N ALA A 61 -1.24 -2.74 7.46
CA ALA A 61 -1.76 -3.99 8.03
C ALA A 61 -0.80 -5.18 7.87
N ARG A 62 0.00 -5.18 6.79
CA ARG A 62 0.97 -6.25 6.49
C ARG A 62 2.31 -6.04 7.20
N ILE A 63 2.76 -4.80 7.37
CA ILE A 63 4.00 -4.51 8.08
C ILE A 63 3.82 -4.59 9.61
N SER A 64 2.65 -4.26 10.16
CA SER A 64 2.37 -4.37 11.60
C SER A 64 2.29 -5.81 12.13
N LYS A 65 2.36 -6.82 11.26
CA LYS A 65 2.28 -8.24 11.62
C LYS A 65 3.63 -8.96 11.73
N LEU A 66 4.75 -8.21 11.66
CA LEU A 66 6.11 -8.70 11.80
C LEU A 66 6.68 -8.49 13.22
#